data_AF-A0A9P0GCZ7-F1
#
_entry.id   AF-A0A9P0GCZ7-F1
#
_cell.length_a   1.000
_cell.length_b   1.000
_cell.length_c   1.000
_cell.angle_alpha   90.00
_cell.angle_beta   90.00
_cell.angle_gamma   90.00
#
_symmetry.space_group_name_H-M   'P 1'
#
loop_
_entity.id
_entity.type
_entity.pdbx_description
1 polymer ?
#
loop_
_entity_poly.entity_id
_entity_poly.type
_entity_poly.pdbx_seq_one_letter_code
_entity_poly.pdbx_strand_id
1 'polypeptide(L)'
;MSKVTKNPSKSTRNSSARSTGSSATARHIRPKSSNVKSTGSKQSIPEKPKKGLEWTLPAYSVCPKSKGGLNWEAIQKKMTRRNAPEGEDIKQIKVVLKELVNKKIPVHDYITLISPYTADNGTELRSVFTEDIQTFQRMVKKVYDTMTQDVSDVLMNDQVAAVQFYQERYDLMMDKMMRAINEIYSMAPEFDFEKYYQLKSDYLETIFPLPEKVEHDTDTLEMRKRQEAYHRLQWLRNEGERMSEENKRLQARLNLLKNQQEIEQIAAQEVQAVVEAQRIELEKAENKMRDQLDQLNEDVERSIIESEDQEVRSKNDTYLVDATTARAKEDTLGKKNKPSQKQREGWVNNTAREMETTFTKEAVASESTARGRPPNLRKMRKKDPDHSYHPAATAAGPSAPRDTIIERSTVTNRKRRTGPTPSQSGRRGLATRDAWR
;
A
#
# COMPACT_ATOMS: atom_id res chain seq x y z
N MET A 1 40.74 -70.87 -9.26
CA MET A 1 40.04 -71.61 -10.33
C MET A 1 38.56 -71.29 -10.25
N SER A 2 37.88 -71.28 -11.40
CA SER A 2 36.46 -70.98 -11.64
C SER A 2 36.05 -69.49 -11.70
N LYS A 3 35.92 -69.05 -12.96
CA LYS A 3 35.33 -67.81 -13.48
C LYS A 3 33.78 -67.94 -13.51
N VAL A 4 33.14 -66.87 -14.02
CA VAL A 4 31.80 -66.82 -14.69
C VAL A 4 30.66 -66.33 -13.79
N THR A 5 29.80 -65.36 -14.12
CA THR A 5 29.70 -64.27 -15.12
C THR A 5 28.57 -63.34 -14.65
N LYS A 6 28.69 -62.03 -14.91
CA LYS A 6 27.57 -61.06 -14.87
C LYS A 6 26.61 -61.30 -16.04
N ASN A 7 25.31 -61.11 -15.82
CA ASN A 7 24.33 -60.81 -16.88
C ASN A 7 23.29 -59.78 -16.38
N PRO A 8 23.02 -58.70 -17.16
CA PRO A 8 21.94 -57.75 -16.91
C PRO A 8 20.73 -58.02 -17.81
N SER A 9 19.51 -57.98 -17.26
CA SER A 9 18.27 -58.06 -18.02
C SER A 9 17.75 -56.66 -18.39
N LYS A 10 17.80 -56.36 -19.68
CA LYS A 10 17.01 -55.32 -20.35
C LYS A 10 15.52 -55.74 -20.36
N SER A 11 14.60 -54.81 -20.10
CA SER A 11 13.22 -54.93 -20.57
C SER A 11 12.84 -53.65 -21.31
N THR A 12 12.51 -53.85 -22.59
CA THR A 12 12.10 -52.87 -23.57
C THR A 12 10.60 -52.59 -23.48
N ARG A 13 10.27 -51.31 -23.69
CA ARG A 13 9.02 -50.72 -24.21
C ARG A 13 7.99 -51.70 -24.78
N ASN A 14 6.71 -51.43 -24.51
CA ASN A 14 5.80 -51.09 -25.60
C ASN A 14 4.65 -50.16 -25.19
N SER A 15 4.45 -49.20 -26.07
CA SER A 15 3.50 -48.10 -26.13
C SER A 15 2.21 -48.49 -26.83
N SER A 16 1.08 -47.88 -26.44
CA SER A 16 -0.08 -47.51 -27.28
C SER A 16 -1.28 -47.19 -26.37
N ALA A 17 -2.22 -46.28 -26.62
CA ALA A 17 -2.31 -44.98 -27.28
C ALA A 17 -3.77 -44.50 -27.04
N ARG A 18 -3.97 -43.17 -27.01
CA ARG A 18 -5.12 -42.46 -27.62
C ARG A 18 -6.48 -42.38 -26.88
N SER A 19 -6.84 -41.15 -26.46
CA SER A 19 -8.08 -40.42 -26.81
C SER A 19 -7.96 -38.97 -26.29
N THR A 20 -7.69 -37.94 -27.10
CA THR A 20 -8.57 -37.13 -28.00
C THR A 20 -9.60 -36.21 -27.30
N GLY A 21 -9.40 -34.89 -27.48
CA GLY A 21 -10.40 -33.80 -27.58
C GLY A 21 -10.96 -33.27 -26.25
N SER A 22 -11.23 -31.98 -26.04
CA SER A 22 -11.34 -30.78 -26.89
C SER A 22 -11.36 -29.55 -25.94
N SER A 23 -10.65 -28.44 -26.23
CA SER A 23 -11.20 -27.15 -26.77
C SER A 23 -12.18 -26.41 -25.83
N ALA A 24 -12.18 -25.10 -25.59
CA ALA A 24 -11.34 -23.93 -25.90
C ALA A 24 -11.97 -22.71 -25.18
N THR A 25 -11.21 -21.65 -24.93
CA THR A 25 -11.46 -20.25 -25.39
C THR A 25 -10.72 -19.23 -24.50
N ALA A 26 -9.81 -18.46 -25.10
CA ALA A 26 -9.45 -17.13 -24.62
C ALA A 26 -8.99 -16.27 -25.80
N ARG A 27 -9.68 -15.15 -25.99
CA ARG A 27 -9.42 -14.10 -26.99
C ARG A 27 -8.43 -13.07 -26.40
N HIS A 28 -7.53 -12.53 -27.23
CA HIS A 28 -7.01 -11.15 -27.10
C HIS A 28 -6.28 -10.78 -28.41
N ILE A 29 -6.91 -10.01 -29.31
CA ILE A 29 -6.81 -8.54 -29.48
C ILE A 29 -5.38 -8.03 -29.69
N ARG A 30 -5.10 -7.63 -30.95
CA ARG A 30 -3.96 -6.83 -31.42
C ARG A 30 -3.98 -5.40 -30.85
N PRO A 31 -2.85 -4.68 -30.93
CA PRO A 31 -2.83 -3.57 -31.90
C PRO A 31 -1.54 -3.44 -32.73
N LYS A 32 -1.64 -2.60 -33.76
CA LYS A 32 -0.68 -2.25 -34.82
C LYS A 32 0.28 -1.13 -34.41
N SER A 33 1.50 -1.14 -34.97
CA SER A 33 2.28 0.04 -35.45
C SER A 33 3.52 -0.51 -36.18
N SER A 34 3.61 -0.40 -37.51
CA SER A 34 4.12 0.71 -38.34
C SER A 34 5.65 0.85 -38.37
N ASN A 35 6.21 0.48 -39.53
CA ASN A 35 7.32 1.11 -40.27
C ASN A 35 8.72 1.18 -39.63
N VAL A 36 9.73 0.63 -40.32
CA VAL A 36 10.78 1.39 -41.05
C VAL A 36 11.72 0.43 -41.79
N LYS A 37 12.11 0.88 -42.99
CA LYS A 37 12.91 0.25 -44.05
C LYS A 37 14.28 -0.26 -43.60
N SER A 38 14.63 -1.40 -44.21
CA SER A 38 15.94 -2.04 -44.28
C SER A 38 16.86 -1.45 -45.35
N THR A 39 18.10 -1.14 -44.96
CA THR A 39 19.36 -1.26 -45.72
C THR A 39 20.43 -1.48 -44.63
N GLY A 40 21.33 -2.46 -44.62
CA GLY A 40 22.25 -2.96 -45.63
C GLY A 40 23.56 -3.30 -44.89
N SER A 41 23.82 -4.61 -44.74
CA SER A 41 25.10 -5.30 -44.52
C SER A 41 26.30 -4.63 -43.83
N LYS A 42 26.81 -5.29 -42.76
CA LYS A 42 28.19 -5.80 -42.69
C LYS A 42 28.36 -6.84 -41.58
N GLN A 43 28.80 -8.02 -41.98
CA GLN A 43 29.17 -9.13 -41.11
C GLN A 43 30.34 -8.74 -40.21
N SER A 44 30.24 -9.02 -38.92
CA SER A 44 31.40 -9.16 -38.03
C SER A 44 31.19 -10.38 -37.12
N ILE A 45 32.30 -11.06 -36.88
CA ILE A 45 32.49 -12.40 -36.33
C ILE A 45 32.07 -12.42 -34.85
N PRO A 46 31.41 -13.48 -34.34
CA PRO A 46 31.03 -13.55 -32.92
C PRO A 46 32.24 -13.91 -32.05
N GLU A 47 32.76 -12.95 -31.30
CA GLU A 47 33.70 -13.23 -30.21
C GLU A 47 32.99 -13.93 -29.04
N LYS A 48 33.63 -14.99 -28.53
CA LYS A 48 33.18 -15.77 -27.38
C LYS A 48 33.14 -14.90 -26.12
N PRO A 49 32.15 -15.08 -25.22
CA PRO A 49 32.09 -14.32 -23.97
C PRO A 49 33.22 -14.75 -23.02
N LYS A 50 34.01 -13.78 -22.55
CA LYS A 50 34.98 -13.99 -21.47
C LYS A 50 34.22 -14.33 -20.18
N LYS A 51 34.48 -15.51 -19.64
CA LYS A 51 34.04 -15.93 -18.30
C LYS A 51 34.77 -15.09 -17.25
N GLY A 52 34.01 -14.60 -16.26
CA GLY A 52 34.55 -14.04 -15.02
C GLY A 52 34.82 -12.53 -15.04
N LEU A 53 33.75 -11.73 -15.03
CA LEU A 53 33.81 -10.40 -14.41
C LEU A 53 32.98 -10.50 -13.12
N GLU A 54 33.63 -10.84 -12.01
CA GLU A 54 33.06 -10.54 -10.69
C GLU A 54 32.87 -9.03 -10.62
N TRP A 55 31.61 -8.61 -10.59
CA TRP A 55 31.22 -7.22 -10.41
C TRP A 55 31.44 -6.84 -8.95
N THR A 56 32.69 -6.56 -8.56
CA THR A 56 32.98 -5.89 -7.31
C THR A 56 32.64 -4.42 -7.47
N LEU A 57 31.51 -4.00 -6.89
CA LEU A 57 31.14 -2.60 -6.77
C LEU A 57 32.25 -1.87 -5.98
N PRO A 58 32.84 -0.78 -6.51
CA PRO A 58 33.79 0.01 -5.75
C PRO A 58 33.10 0.62 -4.52
N ALA A 59 33.77 0.57 -3.36
CA ALA A 59 33.26 1.16 -2.12
C ALA A 59 32.89 2.64 -2.35
N TYR A 60 31.71 3.04 -1.89
CA TYR A 60 31.06 4.34 -2.11
C TYR A 60 31.85 5.59 -1.62
N SER A 61 33.12 5.47 -1.25
CA SER A 61 33.94 6.57 -0.73
C SER A 61 35.05 7.07 -1.67
N VAL A 62 35.23 6.46 -2.85
CA VAL A 62 36.32 6.89 -3.77
C VAL A 62 35.80 7.11 -5.19
N CYS A 63 35.62 8.37 -5.57
CA CYS A 63 35.33 8.76 -6.96
C CYS A 63 36.51 8.34 -7.87
N PRO A 64 36.27 7.58 -8.96
CA PRO A 64 37.32 7.26 -9.92
C PRO A 64 37.79 8.53 -10.63
N LYS A 65 39.09 8.81 -10.60
CA LYS A 65 39.70 9.92 -11.33
C LYS A 65 39.57 9.68 -12.84
N SER A 66 38.71 10.47 -13.50
CA SER A 66 38.56 10.49 -14.96
C SER A 66 39.89 10.86 -15.62
N LYS A 67 40.46 9.93 -16.40
CA LYS A 67 41.72 10.12 -17.16
C LYS A 67 41.58 10.99 -18.43
N GLY A 68 40.44 11.65 -18.62
CA GLY A 68 40.19 12.56 -19.75
C GLY A 68 39.56 13.89 -19.36
N GLY A 69 39.53 14.22 -18.06
CA GLY A 69 38.98 15.47 -17.55
C GLY A 69 39.97 16.63 -17.69
N LEU A 70 39.44 17.83 -17.96
CA LEU A 70 40.13 19.11 -17.85
C LEU A 70 41.11 19.13 -16.67
N ASN A 71 42.30 19.69 -16.88
CA ASN A 71 43.38 19.71 -15.89
C ASN A 71 43.04 20.72 -14.76
N TRP A 72 42.21 20.28 -13.80
CA TRP A 72 41.58 21.10 -12.75
C TRP A 72 42.58 21.88 -11.90
N GLU A 73 43.72 21.27 -11.57
CA GLU A 73 44.79 21.91 -10.79
C GLU A 73 45.43 23.08 -11.56
N ALA A 74 45.50 23.00 -12.88
CA ALA A 74 46.07 24.07 -13.71
C ALA A 74 45.15 25.29 -13.83
N ILE A 75 43.83 25.09 -13.78
CA ILE A 75 42.84 26.18 -13.78
C ILE A 75 42.83 26.85 -12.40
N GLN A 76 42.80 26.06 -11.33
CA GLN A 76 42.81 26.55 -9.95
C GLN A 76 44.08 27.38 -9.64
N LYS A 77 45.25 26.93 -10.11
CA LYS A 77 46.54 27.62 -9.94
C LYS A 77 46.67 28.89 -10.79
N LYS A 78 45.94 29.00 -11.90
CA LYS A 78 45.87 30.23 -12.72
C LYS A 78 44.91 31.27 -12.15
N MET A 79 43.94 30.85 -11.34
CA MET A 79 42.88 31.70 -10.80
C MET A 79 43.13 32.22 -9.38
N THR A 80 44.06 31.65 -8.63
CA THR A 80 44.41 32.14 -7.28
C THR A 80 45.30 33.40 -7.37
N ARG A 81 44.68 34.58 -7.44
CA ARG A 81 45.39 35.84 -7.19
C ARG A 81 45.59 36.00 -5.69
N ARG A 82 46.85 36.17 -5.27
CA ARG A 82 47.25 36.27 -3.85
C ARG A 82 46.72 37.50 -3.10
N ASN A 83 46.12 38.48 -3.78
CA ASN A 83 45.48 39.65 -3.18
C ASN A 83 44.24 40.00 -4.01
N ALA A 84 43.04 39.61 -3.54
CA ALA A 84 41.78 40.05 -4.14
C ALA A 84 41.41 41.42 -3.54
N PRO A 85 41.14 42.45 -4.35
CA PRO A 85 40.59 43.72 -3.86
C PRO A 85 39.20 43.49 -3.25
N GLU A 86 38.85 44.24 -2.20
CA GLU A 86 37.54 44.18 -1.55
C GLU A 86 36.43 44.61 -2.54
N GLY A 87 35.81 43.64 -3.21
CA GLY A 87 34.69 43.88 -4.13
C GLY A 87 34.39 42.68 -5.03
N GLU A 88 33.13 42.57 -5.47
CA GLU A 88 32.68 41.49 -6.37
C GLU A 88 33.27 41.63 -7.77
N ASP A 89 33.98 40.62 -8.27
CA ASP A 89 34.46 40.59 -9.65
C ASP A 89 33.41 39.98 -10.59
N ILE A 90 32.36 40.76 -10.85
CA ILE A 90 31.23 40.39 -11.71
C ILE A 90 31.70 39.95 -13.11
N LYS A 91 32.84 40.45 -13.60
CA LYS A 91 33.37 40.10 -14.92
C LYS A 91 33.90 38.66 -14.93
N GLN A 92 34.62 38.24 -13.89
CA GLN A 92 35.12 36.88 -13.76
C GLN A 92 33.98 35.88 -13.52
N ILE A 93 32.99 36.23 -12.70
CA ILE A 93 31.80 35.39 -12.49
C ILE A 93 31.09 35.14 -13.84
N LYS A 94 30.94 36.17 -14.69
CA LYS A 94 30.36 36.02 -16.04
C LYS A 94 31.19 35.13 -16.97
N VAL A 95 32.52 35.15 -16.86
CA VAL A 95 33.41 34.26 -17.63
C VAL A 95 33.24 32.82 -17.18
N VAL A 96 33.26 32.56 -15.87
CA VAL A 96 33.01 31.24 -15.28
C VAL A 96 31.63 30.74 -15.74
N LEU A 97 30.56 31.53 -15.56
CA LEU A 97 29.21 31.15 -15.98
C LEU A 97 29.15 30.77 -17.46
N LYS A 98 29.77 31.55 -18.36
CA LYS A 98 29.85 31.25 -19.81
C LYS A 98 30.58 29.95 -20.09
N GLU A 99 31.65 29.65 -19.36
CA GLU A 99 32.40 28.39 -19.51
C GLU A 99 31.65 27.17 -18.97
N LEU A 100 30.73 27.38 -18.02
CA LEU A 100 29.89 26.33 -17.44
C LEU A 100 28.57 26.11 -18.18
N VAL A 101 28.18 27.00 -19.10
CA VAL A 101 26.99 26.80 -19.95
C VAL A 101 27.08 25.44 -20.67
N ASN A 102 26.04 24.63 -20.53
CA ASN A 102 25.90 23.27 -21.08
C ASN A 102 26.80 22.17 -20.47
N LYS A 103 27.48 22.44 -19.34
CA LYS A 103 28.25 21.42 -18.61
C LYS A 103 27.47 20.98 -17.36
N LYS A 104 27.32 19.67 -17.16
CA LYS A 104 26.79 19.10 -15.91
C LYS A 104 27.92 19.08 -14.88
N ILE A 105 27.87 19.99 -13.93
CA ILE A 105 28.87 20.15 -12.87
C ILE A 105 28.17 19.97 -11.53
N PRO A 106 28.77 19.23 -10.58
CA PRO A 106 28.17 19.08 -9.27
C PRO A 106 28.23 20.41 -8.50
N VAL A 107 27.20 20.65 -7.68
CA VAL A 107 26.98 21.95 -7.01
C VAL A 107 28.16 22.36 -6.12
N HIS A 108 28.84 21.41 -5.48
CA HIS A 108 30.02 21.70 -4.65
C HIS A 108 31.20 22.28 -5.45
N ASP A 109 31.43 21.75 -6.67
CA ASP A 109 32.49 22.23 -7.56
C ASP A 109 32.13 23.60 -8.12
N TYR A 110 30.85 23.82 -8.42
CA TYR A 110 30.33 25.13 -8.85
C TYR A 110 30.57 26.21 -7.78
N ILE A 111 30.21 25.94 -6.53
CA ILE A 111 30.41 26.88 -5.42
C ILE A 111 31.91 27.15 -5.23
N THR A 112 32.76 26.14 -5.32
CA THR A 112 34.22 26.27 -5.17
C THR A 112 34.84 27.15 -6.26
N LEU A 113 34.31 27.11 -7.48
CA LEU A 113 34.78 27.93 -8.61
C LEU A 113 34.38 29.40 -8.51
N ILE A 114 33.20 29.68 -7.95
CA ILE A 114 32.65 31.04 -7.84
C ILE A 114 33.08 31.74 -6.55
N SER A 115 33.27 30.97 -5.46
CA SER A 115 33.64 31.49 -4.14
C SER A 115 34.76 32.53 -4.14
N PRO A 116 35.87 32.38 -4.89
CA PRO A 116 36.95 33.38 -4.89
C PRO A 116 36.60 34.73 -5.52
N TYR A 117 35.46 34.83 -6.21
CA TYR A 117 35.04 36.02 -6.98
C TYR A 117 33.86 36.77 -6.38
N THR A 118 33.23 36.22 -5.33
CA THR A 118 32.15 36.88 -4.59
C THR A 118 32.70 37.68 -3.42
N ALA A 119 31.97 38.72 -2.98
CA ALA A 119 32.43 39.62 -1.91
C ALA A 119 32.60 38.92 -0.56
N ASP A 120 31.82 37.87 -0.32
CA ASP A 120 31.77 37.08 0.90
C ASP A 120 32.69 35.84 0.86
N ASN A 121 33.52 35.70 -0.18
CA ASN A 121 34.28 34.49 -0.48
C ASN A 121 33.41 33.21 -0.57
N GLY A 122 32.12 33.33 -0.93
CA GLY A 122 31.17 32.24 -1.09
C GLY A 122 30.70 31.64 0.23
N THR A 123 30.73 32.41 1.31
CA THR A 123 30.28 31.98 2.64
C THR A 123 28.76 31.73 2.65
N GLU A 124 27.99 32.63 2.04
CA GLU A 124 26.53 32.52 1.93
C GLU A 124 26.12 31.35 1.04
N LEU A 125 26.78 31.20 -0.12
CA LEU A 125 26.56 30.05 -1.02
C LEU A 125 26.88 28.70 -0.34
N ARG A 126 27.92 28.65 0.48
CA ARG A 126 28.24 27.45 1.29
C ARG A 126 27.23 27.20 2.40
N SER A 127 26.67 28.25 3.01
CA SER A 127 25.60 28.14 4.00
C SER A 127 24.36 27.50 3.39
N VAL A 128 23.85 28.08 2.29
CA VAL A 128 22.66 27.57 1.58
C VAL A 128 22.88 26.11 1.14
N PHE A 129 24.04 25.78 0.59
CA PHE A 129 24.35 24.41 0.21
C PHE A 129 24.37 23.44 1.40
N THR A 130 24.88 23.88 2.54
CA THR A 130 24.89 23.07 3.77
C THR A 130 23.47 22.86 4.29
N GLU A 131 22.64 23.89 4.28
CA GLU A 131 21.23 23.81 4.65
C GLU A 131 20.44 22.87 3.74
N ASP A 132 20.68 22.92 2.42
CA ASP A 132 20.09 22.02 1.44
C ASP A 132 20.51 20.57 1.68
N ILE A 133 21.81 20.31 1.93
CA ILE A 133 22.29 18.98 2.27
C ILE A 133 21.62 18.47 3.55
N GLN A 134 21.54 19.29 4.60
CA GLN A 134 20.92 18.89 5.86
C GLN A 134 19.42 18.61 5.66
N THR A 135 18.74 19.40 4.85
CA THR A 135 17.32 19.20 4.52
C THR A 135 17.11 17.92 3.71
N PHE A 136 17.98 17.66 2.74
CA PHE A 136 17.99 16.40 2.00
C PHE A 136 18.26 15.20 2.90
N GLN A 137 19.25 15.27 3.80
CA GLN A 137 19.54 14.21 4.76
C GLN A 137 18.37 13.94 5.70
N ARG A 138 17.70 14.98 6.21
CA ARG A 138 16.48 14.84 7.03
C ARG A 138 15.34 14.18 6.26
N MET A 139 15.15 14.57 5.00
CA MET A 139 14.15 13.97 4.12
C MET A 139 14.44 12.49 3.88
N VAL A 140 15.67 12.15 3.50
CA VAL A 140 16.11 10.77 3.26
C VAL A 140 15.93 9.93 4.51
N LYS A 141 16.36 10.43 5.69
CA LYS A 141 16.16 9.74 6.96
C LYS A 141 14.68 9.48 7.23
N LYS A 142 13.81 10.48 7.04
CA LYS A 142 12.37 10.31 7.22
C LYS A 142 11.78 9.26 6.26
N VAL A 143 12.19 9.26 5.00
CA VAL A 143 11.74 8.26 4.01
C VAL A 143 12.19 6.86 4.41
N TYR A 144 13.45 6.70 4.83
CA TYR A 144 13.96 5.40 5.30
C TYR A 144 13.29 4.95 6.60
N ASP A 145 13.06 5.84 7.55
CA ASP A 145 12.37 5.53 8.82
C ASP A 145 10.94 5.07 8.53
N THR A 146 10.20 5.78 7.67
CA THR A 146 8.85 5.38 7.25
C THR A 146 8.86 4.04 6.50
N MET A 147 9.76 3.85 5.53
CA MET A 147 9.86 2.58 4.81
C MET A 147 10.22 1.42 5.75
N THR A 148 11.10 1.65 6.73
CA THR A 148 11.47 0.63 7.72
C THR A 148 10.30 0.29 8.62
N GLN A 149 9.52 1.30 9.03
CA GLN A 149 8.31 1.10 9.81
C GLN A 149 7.26 0.30 9.00
N ASP A 150 7.00 0.66 7.75
CA ASP A 150 6.05 -0.05 6.88
C ASP A 150 6.46 -1.53 6.70
N VAL A 151 7.75 -1.79 6.45
CA VAL A 151 8.27 -3.16 6.34
C VAL A 151 8.14 -3.90 7.66
N SER A 152 8.44 -3.25 8.79
CA SER A 152 8.28 -3.83 10.12
C SER A 152 6.83 -4.19 10.42
N ASP A 153 5.88 -3.34 10.04
CA ASP A 153 4.45 -3.58 10.26
C ASP A 153 3.94 -4.75 9.42
N VAL A 154 4.38 -4.87 8.16
CA VAL A 154 4.07 -6.03 7.31
C VAL A 154 4.63 -7.32 7.91
N LEU A 155 5.90 -7.32 8.33
CA LEU A 155 6.54 -8.50 8.92
C LEU A 155 5.88 -8.90 10.24
N MET A 156 5.49 -7.94 11.07
CA MET A 156 4.80 -8.21 12.34
C MET A 156 3.43 -8.84 12.08
N ASN A 157 2.66 -8.33 11.11
CA ASN A 157 1.37 -8.91 10.74
C ASN A 157 1.51 -10.33 10.19
N ASP A 158 2.52 -10.60 9.36
CA ASP A 158 2.82 -11.93 8.85
C ASP A 158 3.20 -12.90 9.97
N GLN A 159 4.01 -12.45 10.94
CA GLN A 159 4.38 -13.26 12.09
C GLN A 159 3.16 -13.60 12.96
N VAL A 160 2.27 -12.63 13.21
CA VAL A 160 1.02 -12.86 13.95
C VAL A 160 0.13 -13.86 13.20
N ALA A 161 -0.02 -13.71 11.88
CA ALA A 161 -0.79 -14.64 11.07
C ALA A 161 -0.20 -16.06 11.08
N ALA A 162 1.13 -16.19 11.02
CA ALA A 162 1.81 -17.47 11.11
C ALA A 162 1.59 -18.15 12.47
N VAL A 163 1.71 -17.41 13.57
CA VAL A 163 1.46 -17.93 14.92
C VAL A 163 0.01 -18.40 15.06
N GLN A 164 -0.96 -17.61 14.59
CA GLN A 164 -2.37 -17.99 14.60
C GLN A 164 -2.61 -19.28 13.79
N PHE A 165 -2.02 -19.39 12.60
CA PHE A 165 -2.13 -20.58 11.77
C PHE A 165 -1.61 -21.85 12.47
N TYR A 166 -0.44 -21.77 13.12
CA TYR A 166 0.10 -22.92 13.85
C TYR A 166 -0.73 -23.26 15.09
N GLN A 167 -1.25 -22.25 15.79
CA GLN A 167 -2.12 -22.47 16.94
C GLN A 167 -3.42 -23.16 16.54
N GLU A 168 -4.11 -22.68 15.49
CA GLU A 168 -5.32 -23.32 14.97
C GLU A 168 -5.08 -24.78 14.56
N ARG A 169 -3.93 -25.05 13.93
CA ARG A 169 -3.55 -26.40 13.53
C ARG A 169 -3.24 -27.31 14.72
N TYR A 170 -2.58 -26.78 15.74
CA TYR A 170 -2.31 -27.47 17.00
C TYR A 170 -3.61 -27.82 17.71
N ASP A 171 -4.52 -26.86 17.86
CA ASP A 171 -5.82 -27.05 18.50
C ASP A 171 -6.66 -28.11 17.76
N LEU A 172 -6.65 -28.08 16.43
CA LEU A 172 -7.35 -29.07 15.61
C LEU A 172 -6.73 -30.47 15.71
N MET A 173 -5.40 -30.57 15.83
CA MET A 173 -4.74 -31.85 16.11
C MET A 173 -5.05 -32.36 17.50
N MET A 174 -5.07 -31.49 18.51
CA MET A 174 -5.39 -31.86 19.88
C MET A 174 -6.84 -32.31 20.03
N ASP A 175 -7.80 -31.61 19.41
CA ASP A 175 -9.20 -32.05 19.39
C ASP A 175 -9.34 -33.43 18.73
N LYS A 176 -8.68 -33.65 17.58
CA LYS A 176 -8.65 -34.98 16.93
C LYS A 176 -8.04 -36.06 17.82
N MET A 177 -6.94 -35.75 18.50
CA MET A 177 -6.26 -36.68 19.41
C MET A 177 -7.15 -37.03 20.60
N MET A 178 -7.77 -36.04 21.24
CA MET A 178 -8.68 -36.25 22.36
C MET A 178 -9.92 -37.05 21.95
N ARG A 179 -10.47 -36.80 20.76
CA ARG A 179 -11.56 -37.62 20.21
C ARG A 179 -11.15 -39.06 19.99
N ALA A 180 -9.96 -39.30 19.42
CA ALA A 180 -9.45 -40.65 19.23
C ALA A 180 -9.20 -41.36 20.58
N ILE A 181 -8.68 -40.65 21.58
CA ILE A 181 -8.50 -41.17 22.94
C ILE A 181 -9.86 -41.54 23.56
N ASN A 182 -10.86 -40.67 23.45
CA ASN A 182 -12.21 -40.94 23.94
C ASN A 182 -12.86 -42.12 23.22
N GLU A 183 -12.63 -42.26 21.91
CA GLU A 183 -13.09 -43.39 21.12
C GLU A 183 -12.44 -44.70 21.60
N ILE A 184 -11.12 -44.70 21.85
CA ILE A 184 -10.42 -45.85 22.42
C ILE A 184 -11.01 -46.22 23.78
N TYR A 185 -11.19 -45.27 24.70
CA TYR A 185 -11.81 -45.55 26.00
C TYR A 185 -13.27 -46.00 25.90
N SER A 186 -13.99 -45.60 24.86
CA SER A 186 -15.36 -46.08 24.63
C SER A 186 -15.41 -47.55 24.21
N MET A 187 -14.40 -48.02 23.48
CA MET A 187 -14.29 -49.43 23.03
C MET A 187 -13.57 -50.31 24.06
N ALA A 188 -12.56 -49.77 24.75
CA ALA A 188 -11.75 -50.43 25.76
C ALA A 188 -11.52 -49.48 26.96
N PRO A 189 -12.41 -49.49 27.97
CA PRO A 189 -12.32 -48.60 29.14
C PRO A 189 -11.05 -48.81 29.98
N GLU A 190 -10.49 -50.02 29.97
CA GLU A 190 -9.29 -50.39 30.72
C GLU A 190 -7.98 -50.11 29.95
N PHE A 191 -8.05 -49.40 28.81
CA PHE A 191 -6.89 -49.13 27.98
C PHE A 191 -5.91 -48.15 28.64
N ASP A 192 -4.78 -48.67 29.11
CA ASP A 192 -3.61 -47.94 29.60
C ASP A 192 -2.62 -47.56 28.47
N PHE A 193 -2.53 -46.26 28.18
CA PHE A 193 -1.63 -45.69 27.17
C PHE A 193 -0.15 -45.82 27.52
N GLU A 194 0.20 -45.84 28.81
CA GLU A 194 1.59 -45.89 29.27
C GLU A 194 2.15 -47.29 29.10
N LYS A 195 1.35 -48.32 29.41
CA LYS A 195 1.68 -49.71 29.09
C LYS A 195 1.73 -49.98 27.60
N TYR A 196 0.80 -49.43 26.81
CA TYR A 196 0.84 -49.55 25.35
C TYR A 196 2.12 -48.97 24.75
N TYR A 197 2.61 -47.84 25.28
CA TYR A 197 3.85 -47.23 24.78
C TYR A 197 5.07 -48.14 25.02
N GLN A 198 5.10 -48.88 26.13
CA GLN A 198 6.20 -49.77 26.51
C GLN A 198 6.13 -51.15 25.84
N LEU A 199 4.93 -51.72 25.65
CA LEU A 199 4.71 -53.12 25.26
C LEU A 199 3.78 -53.24 24.03
N LYS A 200 3.94 -52.34 23.05
CA LYS A 200 3.02 -52.13 21.91
C LYS A 200 2.32 -53.38 21.36
N SER A 201 3.07 -54.39 20.93
CA SER A 201 2.52 -55.60 20.31
C SER A 201 1.78 -56.48 21.31
N ASP A 202 2.44 -56.78 22.42
CA ASP A 202 1.99 -57.78 23.38
C ASP A 202 0.77 -57.28 24.18
N TYR A 203 0.70 -55.96 24.39
CA TYR A 203 -0.41 -55.29 25.06
C TYR A 203 -1.70 -55.30 24.22
N LEU A 204 -1.58 -55.13 22.90
CA LEU A 204 -2.74 -55.18 22.01
C LEU A 204 -3.29 -56.61 21.89
N GLU A 205 -2.42 -57.62 21.82
CA GLU A 205 -2.84 -59.03 21.76
C GLU A 205 -3.53 -59.50 23.04
N THR A 206 -3.14 -58.95 24.20
CA THR A 206 -3.77 -59.27 25.49
C THR A 206 -5.14 -58.65 25.65
N ILE A 207 -5.36 -57.42 25.17
CA ILE A 207 -6.65 -56.73 25.26
C ILE A 207 -7.61 -57.16 24.13
N PHE A 208 -7.08 -57.39 22.94
CA PHE A 208 -7.85 -57.79 21.76
C PHE A 208 -7.29 -59.09 21.18
N PRO A 209 -7.61 -60.25 21.78
CA PRO A 209 -7.17 -61.53 21.24
C PRO A 209 -7.76 -61.70 19.83
N LEU A 210 -6.88 -61.88 18.83
CA LEU A 210 -7.34 -62.13 17.48
C LEU A 210 -8.07 -63.47 17.45
N PRO A 211 -9.31 -63.53 16.94
CA PRO A 211 -10.02 -64.79 16.79
C PRO A 211 -9.23 -65.70 15.85
N GLU A 212 -9.13 -66.97 16.24
CA GLU A 212 -8.46 -68.02 15.47
C GLU A 212 -9.02 -68.05 14.05
N LYS A 213 -8.14 -68.15 13.03
CA LYS A 213 -8.48 -67.97 11.62
C LYS A 213 -9.58 -68.96 11.20
N VAL A 214 -10.83 -68.51 11.25
CA VAL A 214 -11.96 -69.24 10.69
C VAL A 214 -11.80 -69.22 9.18
N GLU A 215 -11.72 -70.40 8.55
CA GLU A 215 -11.76 -70.51 7.10
C GLU A 215 -13.07 -69.90 6.60
N HIS A 216 -12.97 -68.74 5.95
CA HIS A 216 -14.13 -68.03 5.43
C HIS A 216 -14.58 -68.69 4.14
N ASP A 217 -15.82 -69.18 4.16
CA ASP A 217 -16.51 -69.74 3.00
C ASP A 217 -16.58 -68.72 1.86
N THR A 218 -16.44 -69.13 0.60
CA THR A 218 -16.26 -68.20 -0.54
C THR A 218 -17.42 -67.23 -0.72
N ASP A 219 -18.65 -67.65 -0.37
CA ASP A 219 -19.86 -66.81 -0.39
C ASP A 219 -19.80 -65.67 0.63
N THR A 220 -19.19 -65.90 1.79
CA THR A 220 -19.05 -64.86 2.83
C THR A 220 -18.07 -63.77 2.39
N LEU A 221 -17.02 -64.14 1.64
CA LEU A 221 -16.07 -63.20 1.05
C LEU A 221 -16.71 -62.34 -0.03
N GLU A 222 -17.59 -62.89 -0.86
CA GLU A 222 -18.32 -62.11 -1.87
C GLU A 222 -19.31 -61.14 -1.25
N MET A 223 -20.06 -61.56 -0.22
CA MET A 223 -20.94 -60.69 0.56
C MET A 223 -20.17 -59.53 1.19
N ARG A 224 -19.00 -59.81 1.79
CA ARG A 224 -18.13 -58.78 2.38
C ARG A 224 -17.65 -57.77 1.33
N LYS A 225 -17.21 -58.24 0.15
CA LYS A 225 -16.81 -57.37 -0.96
C LYS A 225 -17.96 -56.48 -1.45
N ARG A 226 -19.19 -57.00 -1.53
CA ARG A 226 -20.38 -56.20 -1.88
C ARG A 226 -20.66 -55.13 -0.83
N GLN A 227 -20.54 -55.48 0.45
CA GLN A 227 -20.74 -54.54 1.54
C GLN A 227 -19.67 -53.45 1.56
N GLU A 228 -18.39 -53.79 1.38
CA GLU A 228 -17.29 -52.83 1.24
C GLU A 228 -17.50 -51.89 0.05
N ALA A 229 -17.92 -52.42 -1.11
CA ALA A 229 -18.24 -51.61 -2.28
C ALA A 229 -19.41 -50.66 -2.03
N TYR A 230 -20.44 -51.12 -1.32
CA TYR A 230 -21.58 -50.29 -0.93
C TYR A 230 -21.16 -49.14 0.02
N HIS A 231 -20.41 -49.44 1.07
CA HIS A 231 -19.90 -48.42 1.99
C HIS A 231 -18.99 -47.42 1.29
N ARG A 232 -18.12 -47.89 0.38
CA ARG A 232 -17.28 -47.01 -0.43
C ARG A 232 -18.10 -46.10 -1.33
N LEU A 233 -19.15 -46.61 -1.96
CA LEU A 233 -20.06 -45.79 -2.77
C LEU A 233 -20.79 -44.74 -1.92
N GLN A 234 -21.26 -45.13 -0.74
CA GLN A 234 -21.93 -44.22 0.18
C GLN A 234 -20.98 -43.14 0.69
N TRP A 235 -19.74 -43.51 1.02
CA TRP A 235 -18.70 -42.55 1.38
C TRP A 235 -18.43 -41.55 0.25
N LEU A 236 -18.30 -42.01 -1.01
CA LEU A 236 -18.11 -41.13 -2.17
C LEU A 236 -19.29 -40.17 -2.38
N ARG A 237 -20.52 -40.62 -2.13
CA ARG A 237 -21.71 -39.75 -2.20
C ARG A 237 -21.68 -38.67 -1.13
N ASN A 238 -21.43 -39.05 0.12
CA ASN A 238 -21.34 -38.12 1.23
C ASN A 238 -20.19 -37.11 1.03
N GLU A 239 -19.05 -37.56 0.50
CA GLU A 239 -17.92 -36.68 0.19
C GLU A 239 -18.25 -35.72 -0.96
N GLY A 240 -18.99 -36.18 -1.98
CA GLY A 240 -19.51 -35.33 -3.04
C GLY A 240 -20.48 -34.25 -2.53
N GLU A 241 -21.36 -34.61 -1.59
CA GLU A 241 -22.28 -33.68 -0.93
C GLU A 241 -21.51 -32.65 -0.08
N ARG A 242 -20.55 -33.09 0.73
CA ARG A 242 -19.67 -32.22 1.53
C ARG A 242 -18.95 -31.19 0.66
N MET A 243 -18.37 -31.63 -0.45
CA MET A 243 -17.69 -30.74 -1.40
C MET A 243 -18.67 -29.77 -2.09
N SER A 244 -19.89 -30.21 -2.39
CA SER A 244 -20.94 -29.35 -2.95
C SER A 244 -21.39 -28.27 -1.96
N GLU A 245 -21.55 -28.60 -0.68
CA GLU A 245 -21.87 -27.66 0.38
C GLU A 245 -20.74 -26.65 0.62
N GLU A 246 -19.49 -27.10 0.62
CA GLU A 246 -18.32 -26.22 0.71
C GLU A 246 -18.28 -25.24 -0.47
N ASN A 247 -18.49 -25.72 -1.69
CA ASN A 247 -18.59 -24.88 -2.87
C ASN A 247 -19.72 -23.84 -2.76
N LYS A 248 -20.91 -24.23 -2.27
CA LYS A 248 -22.02 -23.29 -2.02
C LYS A 248 -21.61 -22.23 -0.99
N ARG A 249 -20.94 -22.62 0.08
CA ARG A 249 -20.44 -21.69 1.12
C ARG A 249 -19.40 -20.72 0.56
N LEU A 250 -18.49 -21.21 -0.28
CA LEU A 250 -17.48 -20.38 -0.95
C LEU A 250 -18.13 -19.40 -1.94
N GLN A 251 -19.12 -19.85 -2.70
CA GLN A 251 -19.90 -18.97 -3.59
C GLN A 251 -20.66 -17.89 -2.81
N ALA A 252 -21.29 -18.24 -1.68
CA ALA A 252 -21.96 -17.27 -0.82
C ALA A 252 -20.97 -16.24 -0.25
N ARG A 253 -19.77 -16.69 0.18
CA ARG A 253 -18.70 -15.80 0.65
C ARG A 253 -18.20 -14.87 -0.45
N LEU A 254 -18.02 -15.39 -1.66
CA LEU A 254 -17.61 -14.61 -2.83
C LEU A 254 -18.64 -13.53 -3.17
N ASN A 255 -19.93 -13.86 -3.11
CA ASN A 255 -21.01 -12.88 -3.33
C ASN A 255 -21.02 -11.81 -2.24
N LEU A 256 -20.81 -12.18 -0.98
CA LEU A 256 -20.69 -11.22 0.12
C LEU A 256 -19.52 -10.26 -0.10
N LEU A 257 -18.35 -10.76 -0.51
CA LEU A 257 -17.18 -9.93 -0.79
C LEU A 257 -17.41 -8.99 -1.98
N LYS A 258 -18.11 -9.45 -3.03
CA LYS A 258 -18.50 -8.59 -4.16
C LYS A 258 -19.40 -7.44 -3.71
N ASN A 259 -20.40 -7.73 -2.87
CA ASN A 259 -21.29 -6.69 -2.35
C ASN A 259 -20.53 -5.69 -1.48
N GLN A 260 -19.56 -6.15 -0.66
CA GLN A 260 -18.71 -5.25 0.12
C GLN A 260 -17.85 -4.36 -0.78
N GLN A 261 -17.27 -4.92 -1.84
CA GLN A 261 -16.48 -4.17 -2.82
C GLN A 261 -17.33 -3.11 -3.54
N GLU A 262 -18.57 -3.44 -3.90
CA GLU A 262 -19.50 -2.50 -4.54
C GLU A 262 -19.83 -1.33 -3.60
N ILE A 263 -20.12 -1.62 -2.33
CA ILE A 263 -20.37 -0.58 -1.32
C ILE A 263 -19.14 0.33 -1.12
N GLU A 264 -17.94 -0.25 -1.03
CA GLU A 264 -16.69 0.51 -0.91
C GLU A 264 -16.43 1.37 -2.15
N GLN A 265 -16.74 0.86 -3.34
CA GLN A 265 -16.59 1.60 -4.58
C GLN A 265 -17.56 2.79 -4.65
N ILE A 266 -18.81 2.61 -4.24
CA ILE A 266 -19.80 3.70 -4.15
C ILE A 266 -19.33 4.76 -3.14
N ALA A 267 -18.89 4.35 -1.95
CA ALA A 267 -18.38 5.28 -0.94
C ALA A 267 -17.15 6.05 -1.43
N ALA A 268 -16.24 5.39 -2.16
CA ALA A 268 -15.09 6.06 -2.76
C ALA A 268 -15.51 7.09 -3.83
N GLN A 269 -16.51 6.79 -4.64
CA GLN A 269 -17.06 7.72 -5.63
C GLN A 269 -17.72 8.93 -4.97
N GLU A 270 -18.46 8.75 -3.87
CA GLU A 270 -19.05 9.85 -3.11
C GLU A 270 -17.98 10.78 -2.53
N VAL A 271 -16.92 10.21 -1.92
CA VAL A 271 -15.79 10.99 -1.42
C VAL A 271 -15.11 11.76 -2.54
N GLN A 272 -14.89 11.13 -3.69
CA GLN A 272 -14.32 11.80 -4.86
C GLN A 272 -15.20 12.97 -5.33
N ALA A 273 -16.52 12.78 -5.40
CA ALA A 273 -17.45 13.84 -5.78
C ALA A 273 -17.42 15.03 -4.80
N VAL A 274 -17.31 14.77 -3.49
CA VAL A 274 -17.17 15.83 -2.48
C VAL A 274 -15.86 16.60 -2.65
N VAL A 275 -14.75 15.89 -2.87
CA VAL A 275 -13.43 16.52 -3.09
C VAL A 275 -13.43 17.35 -4.39
N GLU A 276 -14.05 16.86 -5.46
CA GLU A 276 -14.19 17.59 -6.71
C GLU A 276 -15.06 18.85 -6.53
N ALA A 277 -16.16 18.77 -5.78
CA ALA A 277 -17.00 19.92 -5.47
C ALA A 277 -16.23 20.98 -4.67
N GLN A 278 -15.46 20.57 -3.65
CA GLN A 278 -14.60 21.47 -2.87
C GLN A 278 -13.52 22.11 -3.74
N ARG A 279 -12.91 21.35 -4.66
CA ARG A 279 -11.92 21.87 -5.60
C ARG A 279 -12.52 22.97 -6.48
N ILE A 280 -13.72 22.75 -7.03
CA ILE A 280 -14.42 23.74 -7.86
C ILE A 280 -14.78 24.99 -7.05
N GLU A 281 -15.18 24.84 -5.78
CA GLU A 281 -15.47 25.98 -4.91
C GLU A 281 -14.22 26.80 -4.61
N LEU A 282 -13.10 26.15 -4.30
CA LEU A 282 -11.81 26.82 -4.10
C LEU A 282 -11.31 27.52 -5.36
N GLU A 283 -11.47 26.91 -6.54
CA GLU A 283 -11.11 27.53 -7.82
C GLU A 283 -11.96 28.78 -8.10
N LYS A 284 -13.26 28.75 -7.78
CA LYS A 284 -14.12 29.94 -7.88
C LYS A 284 -13.70 31.03 -6.90
N ALA A 285 -13.32 30.67 -5.68
CA ALA A 285 -12.83 31.62 -4.68
C ALA A 285 -11.50 32.24 -5.11
N GLU A 286 -10.57 31.43 -5.63
CA GLU A 286 -9.29 31.89 -6.17
C GLU A 286 -9.49 32.88 -7.33
N ASN A 287 -10.36 32.54 -8.29
CA ASN A 287 -10.67 33.45 -9.40
C ASN A 287 -11.29 34.76 -8.91
N LYS A 288 -12.20 34.72 -7.94
CA LYS A 288 -12.77 35.94 -7.35
C LYS A 288 -11.71 36.81 -6.68
N MET A 289 -10.76 36.21 -5.97
CA MET A 289 -9.66 36.95 -5.34
C MET A 289 -8.69 37.52 -6.39
N ARG A 290 -8.46 36.81 -7.50
CA ARG A 290 -7.71 37.34 -8.65
C ARG A 290 -8.41 38.55 -9.28
N ASP A 291 -9.70 38.45 -9.55
CA ASP A 291 -10.49 39.56 -10.10
C ASP A 291 -10.45 40.79 -9.17
N GLN A 292 -10.47 40.58 -7.85
CA GLN A 292 -10.32 41.66 -6.86
C GLN A 292 -8.92 42.28 -6.87
N LEU A 293 -7.86 41.47 -7.00
CA LEU A 293 -6.50 41.96 -7.12
C LEU A 293 -6.30 42.76 -8.41
N ASP A 294 -6.87 42.30 -9.51
CA ASP A 294 -6.80 42.98 -10.81
C ASP A 294 -7.55 44.33 -10.74
N GLN A 295 -8.74 44.38 -10.14
CA GLN A 295 -9.46 45.63 -9.89
C GLN A 295 -8.65 46.60 -9.02
N LEU A 296 -8.04 46.10 -7.94
CA LEU A 296 -7.25 46.93 -7.04
C LEU A 296 -5.97 47.45 -7.72
N ASN A 297 -5.34 46.63 -8.57
CA ASN A 297 -4.23 47.07 -9.41
C ASN A 297 -4.66 48.15 -10.40
N GLU A 298 -5.79 47.98 -11.10
CA GLU A 298 -6.34 49.00 -11.99
C GLU A 298 -6.67 50.32 -11.26
N ASP A 299 -7.20 50.24 -10.04
CA ASP A 299 -7.53 51.42 -9.22
C ASP A 299 -6.26 52.13 -8.74
N VAL A 300 -5.22 51.38 -8.35
CA VAL A 300 -3.91 51.94 -7.98
C VAL A 300 -3.25 52.58 -9.19
N GLU A 301 -3.25 51.93 -10.36
CA GLU A 301 -2.73 52.50 -11.60
C GLU A 301 -3.47 53.78 -11.97
N ARG A 302 -4.80 53.79 -11.90
CA ARG A 302 -5.61 55.00 -12.09
C ARG A 302 -5.23 56.11 -11.11
N SER A 303 -5.11 55.80 -9.82
CA SER A 303 -4.74 56.79 -8.80
C SER A 303 -3.32 57.33 -9.01
N ILE A 304 -2.38 56.50 -9.46
CA ILE A 304 -1.02 56.93 -9.80
C ILE A 304 -1.07 57.90 -10.97
N ILE A 305 -1.74 57.54 -12.07
CA ILE A 305 -1.89 58.39 -13.26
C ILE A 305 -2.54 59.73 -12.89
N GLU A 306 -3.63 59.72 -12.11
CA GLU A 306 -4.29 60.94 -11.65
C GLU A 306 -3.37 61.82 -10.79
N SER A 307 -2.59 61.21 -9.90
CA SER A 307 -1.64 61.94 -9.06
C SER A 307 -0.48 62.55 -9.87
N GLU A 308 0.03 61.82 -10.87
CA GLU A 308 1.06 62.30 -11.79
C GLU A 308 0.52 63.44 -12.66
N ASP A 309 -0.69 63.32 -13.19
CA ASP A 309 -1.37 64.37 -13.95
C ASP A 309 -1.58 65.65 -13.12
N GLN A 310 -1.98 65.50 -11.85
CA GLN A 310 -2.13 66.62 -10.93
C GLN A 310 -0.79 67.28 -10.60
N GLU A 311 0.28 66.49 -10.44
CA GLU A 311 1.63 67.00 -10.23
C GLU A 311 2.17 67.73 -11.46
N VAL A 312 1.92 67.22 -12.67
CA VAL A 312 2.30 67.87 -13.93
C VAL A 312 1.53 69.18 -14.13
N ARG A 313 0.22 69.19 -13.85
CA ARG A 313 -0.61 70.42 -13.93
C ARG A 313 -0.15 71.48 -12.92
N SER A 314 0.05 71.09 -11.66
CA SER A 314 0.53 72.02 -10.63
C SER A 314 1.92 72.57 -10.94
N LYS A 315 2.84 71.73 -11.48
CA LYS A 315 4.14 72.20 -11.98
C LYS A 315 3.99 73.20 -13.12
N ASN A 316 3.17 72.91 -14.13
CA ASN A 316 2.91 73.83 -15.25
C ASN A 316 2.27 75.15 -14.79
N ASP A 317 1.36 75.12 -13.83
CA ASP A 317 0.77 76.33 -13.25
C ASP A 317 1.80 77.16 -12.48
N THR A 318 2.72 76.53 -11.72
CA THR A 318 3.84 77.26 -11.10
C THR A 318 4.80 77.87 -12.13
N TYR A 319 5.07 77.20 -13.26
CA TYR A 319 5.90 77.78 -14.33
C TYR A 319 5.22 78.98 -15.01
N LEU A 320 3.89 79.05 -15.06
CA LEU A 320 3.13 80.20 -15.55
C LEU A 320 3.11 81.39 -14.56
N VAL A 321 3.15 81.11 -13.26
CA VAL A 321 3.24 82.15 -12.21
C VAL A 321 4.67 82.69 -12.07
N ASP A 322 5.71 81.85 -12.22
CA ASP A 322 7.11 82.29 -12.19
C ASP A 322 7.51 83.07 -13.47
N ALA A 323 6.89 82.78 -14.62
CA ALA A 323 7.07 83.57 -15.84
C ALA A 323 6.45 84.99 -15.77
N THR A 324 5.53 85.24 -14.83
CA THR A 324 4.88 86.55 -14.63
C THR A 324 5.40 87.31 -13.40
N THR A 325 6.23 86.69 -12.55
CA THR A 325 6.79 87.32 -11.34
C THR A 325 8.32 87.43 -11.33
N ALA A 326 9.01 87.04 -12.40
CA ALA A 326 10.46 87.30 -12.62
C ALA A 326 10.83 88.77 -12.90
N ARG A 327 10.01 89.73 -12.46
CA ARG A 327 10.28 91.18 -12.54
C ARG A 327 9.85 91.95 -11.30
N ALA A 328 10.03 91.41 -10.11
CA ALA A 328 10.08 92.25 -8.91
C ALA A 328 10.74 91.54 -7.73
N LYS A 329 11.73 92.22 -7.15
CA LYS A 329 12.26 92.07 -5.77
C LYS A 329 13.50 91.19 -5.62
N GLU A 330 14.60 91.83 -5.99
CA GLU A 330 15.83 91.88 -5.20
C GLU A 330 15.53 92.39 -3.76
N ASP A 331 16.35 91.93 -2.80
CA ASP A 331 16.41 92.32 -1.39
C ASP A 331 15.30 91.88 -0.43
N THR A 332 15.60 90.82 0.35
CA THR A 332 15.58 90.89 1.82
C THR A 332 16.22 89.67 2.49
N LEU A 333 17.21 89.95 3.33
CA LEU A 333 17.84 89.06 4.31
C LEU A 333 16.83 88.58 5.35
N GLY A 334 16.93 87.30 5.79
CA GLY A 334 16.39 86.94 7.10
C GLY A 334 16.10 85.45 7.38
N LYS A 335 16.94 84.88 8.25
CA LYS A 335 16.63 83.85 9.27
C LYS A 335 16.44 82.38 8.85
N LYS A 336 17.49 81.64 9.20
CA LYS A 336 17.56 80.21 9.51
C LYS A 336 16.29 79.66 10.17
N ASN A 337 15.71 78.61 9.58
CA ASN A 337 14.91 77.61 10.30
C ASN A 337 15.33 76.21 9.82
N LYS A 338 15.72 75.37 10.78
CA LYS A 338 16.12 73.97 10.57
C LYS A 338 14.88 73.15 10.20
N PRO A 339 14.94 72.25 9.20
CA PRO A 339 13.87 71.30 8.97
C PRO A 339 13.92 70.23 10.06
N SER A 340 12.87 70.13 10.88
CA SER A 340 12.69 68.95 11.72
C SER A 340 12.37 67.77 10.81
N GLN A 341 13.26 66.78 10.75
CA GLN A 341 12.94 65.44 10.25
C GLN A 341 11.79 64.89 11.09
N LYS A 342 10.55 64.99 10.59
CA LYS A 342 9.49 64.07 11.01
C LYS A 342 9.93 62.70 10.51
N GLN A 343 10.36 61.84 11.43
CA GLN A 343 10.47 60.42 11.16
C GLN A 343 9.11 59.96 10.60
N ARG A 344 9.09 59.61 9.32
CA ARG A 344 8.02 58.74 8.81
C ARG A 344 8.20 57.43 9.56
N GLU A 345 7.35 57.18 10.55
CA GLU A 345 7.22 55.84 11.13
C GLU A 345 7.04 54.86 9.98
N GLY A 346 7.96 53.93 9.87
CA GLY A 346 8.10 53.05 8.73
C GLY A 346 6.86 52.20 8.56
N TRP A 347 5.98 52.61 7.63
CA TRP A 347 4.82 51.83 7.22
C TRP A 347 5.23 50.39 6.88
N VAL A 348 6.41 50.21 6.30
CA VAL A 348 7.01 48.92 5.94
C VAL A 348 7.24 48.00 7.15
N ASN A 349 7.60 48.52 8.32
CA ASN A 349 7.92 47.68 9.49
C ASN A 349 6.67 47.19 10.22
N ASN A 350 5.59 47.98 10.24
CA ASN A 350 4.33 47.54 10.84
C ASN A 350 3.61 46.54 9.94
N THR A 351 3.60 46.74 8.62
CA THR A 351 2.96 45.80 7.68
C THR A 351 3.71 44.48 7.60
N ALA A 352 5.05 44.48 7.61
CA ALA A 352 5.84 43.25 7.66
C ALA A 352 5.59 42.46 8.95
N ARG A 353 5.52 43.15 10.09
CA ARG A 353 5.21 42.53 11.38
C ARG A 353 3.77 41.99 11.44
N GLU A 354 2.80 42.70 10.86
CA GLU A 354 1.42 42.21 10.78
C GLU A 354 1.33 40.95 9.92
N MET A 355 1.99 40.91 8.75
CA MET A 355 2.04 39.71 7.90
C MET A 355 2.72 38.51 8.58
N GLU A 356 3.80 38.73 9.34
CA GLU A 356 4.43 37.66 10.12
C GLU A 356 3.49 37.13 11.22
N THR A 357 2.73 38.01 11.88
CA THR A 357 1.78 37.60 12.93
C THR A 357 0.53 36.89 12.39
N THR A 358 0.08 37.21 11.17
CA THR A 358 -1.04 36.50 10.54
C THR A 358 -0.59 35.13 10.04
N PHE A 359 0.58 35.04 9.41
CA PHE A 359 1.14 33.78 8.92
C PHE A 359 1.41 32.79 10.06
N THR A 360 1.96 33.27 11.19
CA THR A 360 2.20 32.42 12.37
C THR A 360 0.90 31.95 13.02
N LYS A 361 -0.14 32.78 13.09
CA LYS A 361 -1.46 32.36 13.59
C LYS A 361 -2.11 31.30 12.70
N GLU A 362 -1.98 31.43 11.38
CA GLU A 362 -2.54 30.47 10.41
C GLU A 362 -1.77 29.13 10.41
N ALA A 363 -0.44 29.18 10.54
CA ALA A 363 0.40 27.99 10.73
C ALA A 363 0.05 27.23 12.02
N VAL A 364 -0.16 27.94 13.14
CA VAL A 364 -0.57 27.31 14.41
C VAL A 364 -2.00 26.75 14.33
N ALA A 365 -2.92 27.44 13.65
CA ALA A 365 -4.27 26.95 13.43
C ALA A 365 -4.29 25.67 12.58
N SER A 366 -3.54 25.64 11.48
CA SER A 366 -3.44 24.44 10.62
C SER A 366 -2.77 23.25 11.34
N GLU A 367 -1.74 23.50 12.16
CA GLU A 367 -1.12 22.45 12.97
C GLU A 367 -2.06 21.90 14.06
N SER A 368 -2.84 22.76 14.71
CA SER A 368 -3.83 22.33 15.71
C SER A 368 -4.98 21.51 15.09
N THR A 369 -5.35 21.81 13.85
CA THR A 369 -6.38 21.07 13.09
C THR A 369 -5.87 19.70 12.64
N ALA A 370 -4.57 19.61 12.28
CA ALA A 370 -3.92 18.34 11.92
C ALA A 370 -3.75 17.39 13.13
N ARG A 371 -3.53 17.92 14.34
CA ARG A 371 -3.38 17.14 15.57
C ARG A 371 -4.71 16.72 16.22
N GLY A 372 -5.83 17.31 15.79
CA GLY A 372 -7.17 17.06 16.36
C GLY A 372 -7.90 15.83 15.81
N ARG A 373 -7.37 15.12 14.80
CA ARG A 373 -7.93 13.83 14.37
C ARG A 373 -7.37 12.71 15.27
N PRO A 374 -8.16 12.14 16.20
CA PRO A 374 -7.71 10.93 16.87
C PRO A 374 -7.48 9.84 15.81
N PRO A 375 -6.44 9.00 15.98
CA PRO A 375 -6.23 7.86 15.10
C PRO A 375 -7.52 7.04 15.09
N ASN A 376 -7.99 6.73 13.88
CA ASN A 376 -9.19 5.96 13.64
C ASN A 376 -8.94 4.53 14.13
N LEU A 377 -9.03 4.32 15.45
CA LEU A 377 -8.98 3.02 16.08
C LEU A 377 -10.24 2.29 15.63
N ARG A 378 -10.04 1.48 14.60
CA ARG A 378 -10.93 0.42 14.13
C ARG A 378 -11.56 -0.22 15.35
N LYS A 379 -12.88 -0.06 15.52
CA LYS A 379 -13.65 -0.63 16.63
C LYS A 379 -13.46 -2.15 16.63
N MET A 380 -12.51 -2.62 17.42
CA MET A 380 -12.43 -4.02 17.84
C MET A 380 -13.75 -4.31 18.56
N ARG A 381 -14.57 -5.17 17.96
CA ARG A 381 -15.74 -5.77 18.60
C ARG A 381 -15.28 -6.35 19.94
N LYS A 382 -15.73 -5.74 21.05
CA LYS A 382 -15.68 -6.39 22.36
C LYS A 382 -16.46 -7.69 22.23
N LYS A 383 -15.75 -8.80 22.37
CA LYS A 383 -16.31 -10.14 22.49
C LYS A 383 -16.63 -10.30 23.98
N ASP A 384 -17.90 -10.48 24.30
CA ASP A 384 -18.37 -10.65 25.68
C ASP A 384 -17.67 -11.88 26.32
N PRO A 385 -17.12 -11.76 27.55
CA PRO A 385 -16.53 -12.89 28.25
C PRO A 385 -17.55 -13.46 29.24
N ASP A 386 -18.58 -14.15 28.74
CA ASP A 386 -19.48 -14.93 29.59
C ASP A 386 -19.41 -16.42 29.23
N HIS A 387 -18.37 -17.08 29.74
CA HIS A 387 -18.42 -18.51 30.06
C HIS A 387 -17.46 -18.79 31.22
N SER A 388 -17.91 -18.43 32.42
CA SER A 388 -17.37 -18.93 33.66
C SER A 388 -17.62 -20.44 33.76
N TYR A 389 -16.57 -21.20 33.51
CA TYR A 389 -16.46 -22.61 33.87
C TYR A 389 -16.44 -22.72 35.40
N HIS A 390 -17.46 -23.36 35.99
CA HIS A 390 -17.40 -23.85 37.37
C HIS A 390 -16.70 -25.22 37.38
N PRO A 391 -15.61 -25.42 38.13
CA PRO A 391 -15.08 -26.76 38.38
C PRO A 391 -15.83 -27.43 39.54
N ALA A 392 -15.80 -28.76 39.49
CA ALA A 392 -16.52 -29.71 40.32
C ALA A 392 -16.30 -29.57 41.84
N ALA A 393 -17.33 -29.94 42.60
CA ALA A 393 -17.20 -30.41 43.98
C ALA A 393 -17.78 -31.83 44.08
N THR A 394 -16.89 -32.79 44.25
CA THR A 394 -17.13 -34.17 44.67
C THR A 394 -17.46 -34.20 46.16
N ALA A 395 -18.57 -34.85 46.55
CA ALA A 395 -18.71 -35.45 47.87
C ALA A 395 -19.75 -36.59 47.85
N ALA A 396 -19.39 -37.65 48.56
CA ALA A 396 -19.97 -38.99 48.60
C ALA A 396 -21.37 -39.10 49.24
N GLY A 397 -22.05 -40.21 48.92
CA GLY A 397 -22.83 -40.96 49.92
C GLY A 397 -24.23 -41.44 49.48
N PRO A 398 -24.74 -42.60 49.97
CA PRO A 398 -25.52 -43.55 49.18
C PRO A 398 -26.99 -43.72 49.63
N SER A 399 -27.90 -44.11 48.72
CA SER A 399 -29.07 -44.95 49.06
C SER A 399 -29.74 -45.54 47.82
N ALA A 400 -29.88 -46.87 47.81
CA ALA A 400 -30.70 -47.65 46.88
C ALA A 400 -32.21 -47.55 47.25
N PRO A 401 -33.08 -48.43 46.74
CA PRO A 401 -33.73 -48.39 45.43
C PRO A 401 -35.26 -48.21 45.57
N ARG A 402 -35.96 -47.82 44.49
CA ARG A 402 -37.42 -48.00 44.40
C ARG A 402 -37.83 -48.46 43.01
N ASP A 403 -38.20 -49.73 42.95
CA ASP A 403 -39.19 -50.26 42.01
C ASP A 403 -40.51 -49.50 42.16
N THR A 404 -41.20 -49.21 41.06
CA THR A 404 -42.50 -49.80 40.70
C THR A 404 -43.31 -48.95 39.70
N ILE A 405 -43.79 -49.66 38.66
CA ILE A 405 -45.16 -49.64 38.11
C ILE A 405 -45.56 -48.48 37.15
N ILE A 406 -45.62 -48.86 35.87
CA ILE A 406 -46.78 -48.83 34.95
C ILE A 406 -47.83 -47.74 35.21
N GLU A 407 -48.04 -46.85 34.23
CA GLU A 407 -49.39 -46.57 33.74
C GLU A 407 -49.39 -46.02 32.29
N ARG A 408 -50.10 -46.77 31.44
CA ARG A 408 -50.63 -46.29 30.16
C ARG A 408 -51.75 -45.29 30.46
N SER A 409 -51.89 -44.25 29.63
CA SER A 409 -53.15 -43.94 28.91
C SER A 409 -53.28 -42.44 28.54
N THR A 410 -53.45 -42.21 27.23
CA THR A 410 -54.46 -41.32 26.63
C THR A 410 -54.29 -39.80 26.79
N VAL A 411 -54.82 -38.88 25.98
CA VAL A 411 -55.47 -38.78 24.65
C VAL A 411 -55.54 -37.25 24.41
N THR A 412 -55.29 -36.81 23.17
CA THR A 412 -55.69 -35.52 22.56
C THR A 412 -55.40 -34.18 23.27
N ASN A 413 -54.70 -33.27 22.57
CA ASN A 413 -55.42 -32.10 22.08
C ASN A 413 -54.81 -31.44 20.84
N ARG A 414 -55.74 -30.97 20.02
CA ARG A 414 -55.65 -30.57 18.61
C ARG A 414 -55.77 -29.06 18.59
N LYS A 415 -54.81 -28.31 18.03
CA LYS A 415 -55.08 -26.93 17.60
C LYS A 415 -54.51 -26.65 16.23
N ARG A 416 -55.41 -26.80 15.25
CA ARG A 416 -55.27 -26.38 13.86
C ARG A 416 -55.16 -24.86 13.79
N ARG A 417 -54.25 -24.35 12.96
CA ARG A 417 -54.39 -23.04 12.32
C ARG A 417 -54.14 -23.22 10.83
N THR A 418 -55.24 -23.08 10.09
CA THR A 418 -55.33 -23.04 8.63
C THR A 418 -55.27 -21.59 8.15
N GLY A 419 -54.58 -21.35 7.04
CA GLY A 419 -54.54 -20.09 6.28
C GLY A 419 -53.89 -20.31 4.91
N PRO A 420 -54.22 -19.50 3.88
CA PRO A 420 -54.87 -20.04 2.68
C PRO A 420 -54.00 -20.13 1.41
N THR A 421 -54.40 -21.04 0.54
CA THR A 421 -54.02 -21.21 -0.88
C THR A 421 -54.75 -20.21 -1.79
N PRO A 422 -54.10 -19.65 -2.83
CA PRO A 422 -54.74 -19.23 -4.07
C PRO A 422 -54.52 -20.32 -5.16
N SER A 423 -55.59 -20.92 -5.69
CA SER A 423 -56.37 -20.46 -6.85
C SER A 423 -55.71 -20.83 -8.18
N GLN A 424 -56.20 -21.93 -8.77
CA GLN A 424 -55.96 -22.34 -10.15
C GLN A 424 -56.91 -21.61 -11.11
N SER A 425 -56.35 -21.05 -12.18
CA SER A 425 -57.02 -20.76 -13.45
C SER A 425 -55.92 -20.83 -14.53
N GLY A 426 -56.05 -21.44 -15.70
CA GLY A 426 -57.13 -22.13 -16.37
C GLY A 426 -56.55 -22.75 -17.64
N ARG A 427 -57.24 -23.76 -18.16
CA ARG A 427 -56.94 -24.52 -19.38
C ARG A 427 -57.01 -23.65 -20.65
N ARG A 428 -56.04 -23.85 -21.56
CA ARG A 428 -56.18 -24.05 -23.02
C ARG A 428 -54.94 -24.84 -23.44
N GLY A 429 -54.95 -26.04 -24.03
CA GLY A 429 -55.90 -26.64 -24.94
C GLY A 429 -55.56 -26.21 -26.37
N LEU A 430 -54.68 -26.94 -27.05
CA LEU A 430 -54.74 -27.21 -28.51
C LEU A 430 -53.70 -28.29 -28.88
N ALA A 431 -54.23 -29.38 -29.44
CA ALA A 431 -53.52 -30.49 -30.03
C ALA A 431 -53.30 -30.24 -31.52
N THR A 432 -52.15 -30.65 -32.03
CA THR A 432 -51.84 -31.01 -33.43
C THR A 432 -50.38 -31.44 -33.44
N ARG A 433 -49.89 -32.42 -34.18
CA ARG A 433 -50.41 -33.51 -35.00
C ARG A 433 -49.14 -34.23 -35.48
N ASP A 434 -49.25 -35.52 -35.75
CA ASP A 434 -48.20 -36.35 -36.32
C ASP A 434 -47.47 -35.75 -37.54
N ALA A 435 -46.25 -36.26 -37.70
CA ALA A 435 -45.66 -36.73 -38.95
C ALA A 435 -44.54 -35.89 -39.60
N TRP A 436 -43.56 -36.67 -40.07
CA TRP A 436 -42.57 -36.44 -41.13
C TRP A 436 -41.09 -36.24 -40.72
N ARG A 437 -40.36 -37.35 -40.95
CA ARG A 437 -38.92 -37.58 -41.20
C ARG A 437 -37.95 -37.64 -40.03
#